data_AF-A0A969Q6Q7-F1
#
_entry.id   AF-A0A969Q6Q7-F1
#
_cell.length_a   1.000
_cell.length_b   1.000
_cell.length_c   1.000
_cell.angle_alpha   90.00
_cell.angle_beta   90.00
_cell.angle_gamma   90.00
#
_symmetry.space_group_name_H-M   'P 1'
#
loop_
_entity.id
_entity.type
_entity.pdbx_description
1 polymer ?
#
loop_
_entity_poly.entity_id
_entity_poly.type
_entity_poly.pdbx_seq_one_letter_code
_entity_poly.pdbx_strand_id
1 'polypeptide(L)'
;MNLKSIAKTNLLCGSLIISLGLPALPAAAQQVTDAQVTALVEALRQAAPPQAANDGMYSQWQVLPGNISRWAKFCTKQDLTPQQFEADAAKAKTIITCIVRDLLRDEYQASNNNELTAVRRSACWWKTGESTACKSGPTATYADKVVSVYQQQRAKK
;
A
#
# COMPACT_ATOMS: atom_id res chain seq x y z
N MET A 1 -46.16 72.25 25.29
CA MET A 1 -44.92 72.97 24.93
C MET A 1 -43.94 71.98 24.34
N ASN A 2 -43.78 71.98 23.01
CA ASN A 2 -42.54 72.24 22.27
C ASN A 2 -41.22 71.87 22.98
N LEU A 3 -40.46 70.95 22.37
CA LEU A 3 -39.20 71.33 21.73
C LEU A 3 -38.85 70.37 20.58
N LYS A 4 -38.35 70.93 19.48
CA LYS A 4 -38.05 70.30 18.20
C LYS A 4 -36.63 69.69 18.17
N SER A 5 -36.50 68.68 17.31
CA SER A 5 -35.38 68.37 16.40
C SER A 5 -34.02 67.95 16.99
N ILE A 6 -33.46 66.84 16.48
CA ILE A 6 -32.25 66.82 15.64
C ILE A 6 -32.10 65.39 15.06
N ALA A 7 -32.00 65.31 13.73
CA ALA A 7 -31.72 64.10 12.98
C ALA A 7 -30.25 63.66 13.13
N LYS A 8 -29.99 62.35 13.17
CA LYS A 8 -28.72 61.75 12.70
C LYS A 8 -29.00 60.41 12.03
N THR A 9 -29.01 60.44 10.70
CA THR A 9 -28.85 59.28 9.83
C THR A 9 -27.48 58.65 10.12
N ASN A 10 -27.42 57.36 10.43
CA ASN A 10 -26.19 56.59 10.29
C ASN A 10 -26.50 55.21 9.70
N LEU A 11 -25.94 55.05 8.50
CA LEU A 11 -25.68 53.88 7.66
C LEU A 11 -25.89 52.49 8.28
N LEU A 12 -26.58 51.68 7.47
CA LEU A 12 -26.52 50.22 7.39
C LEU A 12 -25.09 49.69 7.31
N CYS A 13 -24.77 48.65 8.08
CA CYS A 13 -23.79 47.63 7.71
C CYS A 13 -24.25 46.27 8.27
N GLY A 14 -25.02 45.54 7.47
CA GLY A 14 -25.35 44.14 7.74
C GLY A 14 -24.11 43.27 7.58
N SER A 15 -23.80 42.46 8.60
CA SER A 15 -22.72 41.49 8.54
C SER A 15 -23.21 40.23 7.82
N LEU A 16 -22.95 40.13 6.52
CA LEU A 16 -23.08 38.88 5.77
C LEU A 16 -21.86 37.99 6.11
N ILE A 17 -22.04 36.98 6.96
CA ILE A 17 -21.04 35.92 7.12
C ILE A 17 -21.20 34.99 5.90
N ILE A 18 -20.42 35.26 4.85
CA ILE A 18 -20.31 34.35 3.71
C ILE A 18 -19.44 33.18 4.17
N SER A 19 -20.07 32.09 4.56
CA SER A 19 -19.41 30.79 4.75
C SER A 19 -18.88 30.31 3.40
N LEU A 20 -17.60 30.58 3.12
CA LEU A 20 -16.88 29.96 2.01
C LEU A 20 -16.77 28.46 2.31
N GLY A 21 -17.70 27.66 1.78
CA GLY A 21 -17.58 26.22 1.76
C GLY A 21 -16.35 25.84 0.95
N LEU A 22 -15.33 25.25 1.59
CA LEU A 22 -14.24 24.61 0.88
C LEU A 22 -14.83 23.46 0.05
N PRO A 23 -14.67 23.45 -1.28
CA PRO A 23 -15.00 22.25 -2.04
C PRO A 23 -14.04 21.15 -1.60
N ALA A 24 -14.57 20.08 -1.02
CA ALA A 24 -13.82 18.85 -0.82
C ALA A 24 -13.41 18.32 -2.19
N LEU A 25 -12.15 18.56 -2.56
CA LEU A 25 -11.57 17.96 -3.76
C LEU A 25 -11.61 16.43 -3.55
N PRO A 26 -12.06 15.65 -4.55
CA PRO A 26 -11.98 14.21 -4.47
C PRO A 26 -10.51 13.84 -4.27
N ALA A 27 -10.21 13.14 -3.17
CA ALA A 27 -8.89 12.57 -2.94
C ALA A 27 -8.65 11.55 -4.05
N ALA A 28 -7.94 11.96 -5.11
CA ALA A 28 -7.41 11.01 -6.07
C ALA A 28 -6.55 10.03 -5.28
N ALA A 29 -6.95 8.75 -5.25
CA ALA A 29 -6.17 7.71 -4.59
C ALA A 29 -4.74 7.76 -5.16
N GLN A 30 -3.76 8.08 -4.32
CA GLN A 30 -2.36 8.16 -4.74
C GLN A 30 -1.99 6.82 -5.38
N GLN A 31 -1.71 6.83 -6.68
CA GLN A 31 -1.30 5.62 -7.38
C GLN A 31 0.12 5.26 -6.96
N VAL A 32 0.33 4.03 -6.50
CA VAL A 32 1.67 3.50 -6.27
C VAL A 32 2.40 3.37 -7.60
N THR A 33 3.64 3.84 -7.65
CA THR A 33 4.45 3.85 -8.88
C THR A 33 4.99 2.45 -9.19
N ASP A 34 5.22 2.15 -10.46
CA ASP A 34 5.89 0.90 -10.87
C ASP A 34 7.27 0.76 -10.24
N ALA A 35 7.93 1.89 -9.97
CA ALA A 35 9.22 1.91 -9.34
C ALA A 35 9.17 1.43 -7.87
N GLN A 36 8.12 1.79 -7.13
CA GLN A 36 7.86 1.31 -5.77
C GLN A 36 7.45 -0.17 -5.81
N VAL A 37 6.52 -0.56 -6.67
CA VAL A 37 6.07 -1.96 -6.80
C VAL A 37 7.25 -2.88 -7.11
N THR A 38 8.06 -2.54 -8.12
CA THR A 38 9.23 -3.34 -8.50
C THR A 38 10.25 -3.47 -7.37
N ALA A 39 10.47 -2.39 -6.61
CA ALA A 39 11.39 -2.41 -5.47
C ALA A 39 10.87 -3.33 -4.35
N LEU A 40 9.56 -3.33 -4.09
CA LEU A 40 8.97 -4.21 -3.08
C LEU A 40 8.96 -5.68 -3.51
N VAL A 41 8.63 -5.97 -4.78
CA VAL A 41 8.72 -7.34 -5.33
C VAL A 41 10.14 -7.90 -5.13
N GLU A 42 11.16 -7.09 -5.41
CA GLU A 42 12.55 -7.51 -5.25
C GLU A 42 12.97 -7.62 -3.78
N ALA A 43 12.51 -6.72 -2.92
CA ALA A 43 12.77 -6.77 -1.49
C ALA A 43 12.20 -8.03 -0.84
N LEU A 44 10.97 -8.43 -1.19
CA LEU A 44 10.36 -9.67 -0.73
C LEU A 44 11.17 -10.90 -1.15
N ARG A 45 11.65 -10.92 -2.40
CA ARG A 45 12.49 -11.99 -2.94
C ARG A 45 13.79 -12.16 -2.16
N GLN A 46 14.51 -11.08 -1.90
CA GLN A 46 15.80 -11.13 -1.20
C GLN A 46 15.65 -11.34 0.31
N ALA A 47 14.52 -10.91 0.88
CA ALA A 47 14.22 -11.11 2.29
C ALA A 47 13.71 -12.52 2.59
N ALA A 48 13.18 -13.23 1.59
CA ALA A 48 12.66 -14.58 1.71
C ALA A 48 13.69 -15.50 2.42
N PRO A 49 13.22 -16.41 3.30
CA PRO A 49 14.06 -17.48 3.81
C PRO A 49 14.64 -18.31 2.65
N PRO A 50 15.81 -18.92 2.82
CA PRO A 50 16.34 -19.86 1.83
C PRO A 50 15.31 -20.95 1.54
N GLN A 51 15.05 -21.20 0.25
CA GLN A 51 14.17 -22.27 -0.17
C GLN A 51 14.80 -23.60 0.25
N ALA A 52 14.05 -24.39 1.01
CA ALA A 52 14.48 -25.73 1.40
C ALA A 52 13.69 -26.77 0.62
N ALA A 53 14.29 -27.93 0.38
CA ALA A 53 13.60 -29.02 -0.26
C ALA A 53 12.35 -29.39 0.57
N ASN A 54 11.18 -29.40 -0.08
CA ASN A 54 9.89 -29.73 0.54
C ASN A 54 9.46 -28.80 1.68
N ASP A 55 9.84 -27.51 1.65
CA ASP A 55 9.37 -26.51 2.61
C ASP A 55 7.87 -26.15 2.47
N GLY A 56 7.20 -26.69 1.44
CA GLY A 56 5.79 -26.45 1.16
C GLY A 56 5.52 -25.07 0.54
N MET A 57 6.57 -24.34 0.15
CA MET A 57 6.50 -23.01 -0.43
C MET A 57 6.96 -23.05 -1.89
N TYR A 58 6.44 -22.12 -2.69
CA TYR A 58 6.69 -22.06 -4.12
C TYR A 58 7.28 -20.72 -4.53
N SER A 59 8.17 -20.77 -5.52
CA SER A 59 8.98 -19.73 -6.10
C SER A 59 9.98 -19.09 -5.12
N GLN A 60 10.85 -18.26 -5.69
CA GLN A 60 11.76 -17.39 -4.96
C GLN A 60 11.08 -16.37 -4.02
N TRP A 61 9.74 -16.22 -4.06
CA TRP A 61 8.98 -15.38 -3.13
C TRP A 61 8.32 -16.16 -1.99
N GLN A 62 8.51 -17.48 -1.94
CA GLN A 62 8.00 -18.35 -0.88
C GLN A 62 6.48 -18.15 -0.70
N VAL A 63 5.71 -18.59 -1.69
CA VAL A 63 4.24 -18.50 -1.72
C VAL A 63 3.61 -19.82 -1.29
N LEU A 64 2.61 -19.75 -0.41
CA LEU A 64 1.83 -20.92 -0.03
C LEU A 64 0.98 -21.44 -1.21
N PRO A 65 0.86 -22.75 -1.41
CA PRO A 65 0.13 -23.34 -2.54
C PRO A 65 -1.32 -22.87 -2.64
N GLY A 66 -2.00 -22.70 -1.50
CA GLY A 66 -3.39 -22.23 -1.44
C GLY A 66 -3.62 -20.82 -2.00
N ASN A 67 -2.56 -20.00 -2.10
CA ASN A 67 -2.64 -18.67 -2.68
C ASN A 67 -2.55 -18.66 -4.20
N ILE A 68 -1.86 -19.63 -4.80
CA ILE A 68 -1.41 -19.58 -6.20
C ILE A 68 -2.59 -19.52 -7.17
N SER A 69 -3.54 -20.46 -7.06
CA SER A 69 -4.74 -20.49 -7.90
C SER A 69 -5.57 -19.20 -7.76
N ARG A 70 -5.75 -18.74 -6.52
CA ARG A 70 -6.52 -17.53 -6.22
C ARG A 70 -5.87 -16.28 -6.84
N TRP A 71 -4.57 -16.12 -6.65
CA TRP A 71 -3.82 -14.97 -7.18
C TRP A 71 -3.71 -15.00 -8.70
N ALA A 72 -3.51 -16.18 -9.30
CA ALA A 72 -3.52 -16.33 -10.76
C ALA A 72 -4.88 -15.91 -11.34
N LYS A 73 -5.99 -16.43 -10.80
CA LYS A 73 -7.34 -16.06 -11.24
C LYS A 73 -7.60 -14.57 -11.10
N PHE A 74 -7.14 -13.95 -10.02
CA PHE A 74 -7.26 -12.52 -9.81
C PHE A 74 -6.49 -11.71 -10.88
N CYS A 75 -5.20 -12.03 -11.05
CA CYS A 75 -4.24 -11.24 -11.84
C CYS A 75 -4.26 -11.52 -13.35
N THR A 76 -4.48 -12.77 -13.77
CA THR A 76 -4.36 -13.18 -15.18
C THR A 76 -5.64 -13.78 -15.75
N LYS A 77 -6.68 -13.95 -14.92
CA LYS A 77 -7.95 -14.61 -15.27
C LYS A 77 -7.77 -16.09 -15.68
N GLN A 78 -6.64 -16.68 -15.34
CA GLN A 78 -6.32 -18.08 -15.60
C GLN A 78 -6.05 -18.80 -14.28
N ASP A 79 -6.38 -20.09 -14.24
CA ASP A 79 -5.95 -20.92 -13.13
C ASP A 79 -4.48 -21.31 -13.31
N LEU A 80 -3.80 -21.59 -12.20
CA LEU A 80 -2.41 -22.01 -12.19
C LEU A 80 -2.16 -22.94 -11.02
N THR A 81 -1.53 -24.08 -11.28
CA THR A 81 -1.11 -25.01 -10.21
C THR A 81 0.18 -24.53 -9.55
N PRO A 82 0.48 -24.99 -8.32
CA PRO A 82 1.75 -24.69 -7.68
C PRO A 82 2.98 -25.11 -8.51
N GLN A 83 2.92 -26.25 -9.20
CA GLN A 83 4.01 -26.73 -10.05
C GLN A 83 4.21 -25.85 -11.29
N GLN A 84 3.12 -25.40 -11.91
CA GLN A 84 3.21 -24.47 -13.04
C GLN A 84 3.75 -23.10 -12.61
N PHE A 85 3.40 -22.66 -11.40
CA PHE A 85 3.94 -21.43 -10.82
C PHE A 85 5.43 -21.54 -10.49
N GLU A 86 5.90 -22.67 -9.95
CA GLU A 86 7.32 -22.95 -9.72
C GLU A 86 8.13 -22.96 -11.03
N ALA A 87 7.60 -23.64 -12.04
CA ALA A 87 8.32 -23.91 -13.28
C ALA A 87 8.50 -22.68 -14.17
N ASP A 88 7.72 -21.61 -13.98
CA ASP A 88 7.74 -20.41 -14.80
C ASP A 88 7.96 -19.17 -13.93
N ALA A 89 9.23 -18.85 -13.69
CA ALA A 89 9.64 -17.71 -12.88
C ALA A 89 9.14 -16.36 -13.43
N ALA A 90 8.97 -16.23 -14.75
CA ALA A 90 8.47 -15.01 -15.38
C ALA A 90 6.97 -14.82 -15.13
N LYS A 91 6.18 -15.90 -15.24
CA LYS A 91 4.76 -15.90 -14.89
C LYS A 91 4.55 -15.70 -13.40
N ALA A 92 5.36 -16.35 -12.55
CA ALA A 92 5.35 -16.10 -11.11
C ALA A 92 5.59 -14.62 -10.81
N LYS A 93 6.64 -14.01 -11.38
CA LYS A 93 6.93 -12.59 -11.21
C LYS A 93 5.76 -11.69 -11.61
N THR A 94 5.09 -12.00 -12.72
CA THR A 94 3.91 -11.25 -13.20
C THR A 94 2.78 -11.26 -12.16
N ILE A 95 2.44 -12.44 -11.64
CA ILE A 95 1.40 -12.59 -10.62
C ILE A 95 1.79 -11.88 -9.32
N ILE A 96 3.03 -12.09 -8.84
CA ILE A 96 3.56 -11.44 -7.63
C ILE A 96 3.50 -9.92 -7.77
N THR A 97 3.92 -9.37 -8.91
CA THR A 97 3.90 -7.93 -9.17
C THR A 97 2.48 -7.36 -9.11
N CYS A 98 1.50 -8.08 -9.65
CA CYS A 98 0.09 -7.71 -9.57
C CYS A 98 -0.40 -7.68 -8.11
N ILE A 99 -0.17 -8.74 -7.34
CA ILE A 99 -0.57 -8.81 -5.93
C ILE A 99 0.13 -7.75 -5.08
N VAL A 100 1.43 -7.54 -5.28
CA VAL A 100 2.19 -6.53 -4.56
C VAL A 100 1.69 -5.11 -4.88
N ARG A 101 1.30 -4.83 -6.12
CA ARG A 101 0.72 -3.53 -6.48
C ARG A 101 -0.60 -3.28 -5.75
N ASP A 102 -1.49 -4.28 -5.75
CA ASP A 102 -2.78 -4.22 -5.08
C ASP A 102 -2.62 -4.01 -3.58
N LEU A 103 -1.81 -4.86 -2.94
CA LEU A 103 -1.47 -4.77 -1.52
C LEU A 103 -0.81 -3.43 -1.15
N LEU A 104 0.20 -3.00 -1.90
CA LEU A 104 0.94 -1.78 -1.57
C LEU A 104 0.06 -0.54 -1.67
N ARG A 105 -0.89 -0.50 -2.63
CA ARG A 105 -1.87 0.58 -2.76
C ARG A 105 -2.74 0.68 -1.51
N ASP A 106 -3.28 -0.46 -1.07
CA ASP A 106 -4.18 -0.50 0.08
C ASP A 106 -3.41 -0.15 1.38
N GLU A 107 -2.18 -0.64 1.53
CA GLU A 107 -1.34 -0.31 2.68
C GLU A 107 -0.84 1.14 2.66
N TYR A 108 -0.71 1.77 1.49
CA TYR A 108 -0.43 3.20 1.37
C TYR A 108 -1.54 4.04 2.01
N GLN A 109 -2.79 3.71 1.66
CA GLN A 109 -3.96 4.38 2.22
C GLN A 109 -4.05 4.14 3.73
N ALA A 110 -3.89 2.89 4.17
CA ALA A 110 -3.92 2.53 5.59
C ALA A 110 -2.77 3.17 6.40
N SER A 111 -1.70 3.60 5.74
CA SER A 111 -0.53 4.21 6.37
C SER A 111 -0.49 5.74 6.27
N ASN A 112 -1.61 6.40 5.96
CA ASN A 112 -1.67 7.86 5.73
C ASN A 112 -0.62 8.31 4.69
N ASN A 113 -0.45 7.53 3.62
CA ASN A 113 0.51 7.73 2.54
C ASN A 113 1.99 7.66 2.96
N ASN A 114 2.31 7.09 4.12
CA ASN A 114 3.70 6.86 4.52
C ASN A 114 4.27 5.61 3.81
N GLU A 115 5.16 5.82 2.84
CA GLU A 115 5.76 4.76 2.00
C GLU A 115 6.38 3.62 2.80
N LEU A 116 7.26 3.95 3.75
CA LEU A 116 8.01 2.93 4.49
C LEU A 116 7.11 2.16 5.45
N THR A 117 6.10 2.82 6.02
CA THR A 117 5.07 2.15 6.83
C THR A 117 4.24 1.20 5.98
N ALA A 118 3.84 1.63 4.78
CA ALA A 118 3.10 0.79 3.84
C ALA A 118 3.94 -0.44 3.42
N VAL A 119 5.21 -0.24 3.07
CA VAL A 119 6.14 -1.33 2.75
C VAL A 119 6.29 -2.31 3.91
N ARG A 120 6.48 -1.83 5.14
CA ARG A 120 6.58 -2.68 6.33
C ARG A 120 5.31 -3.50 6.56
N ARG A 121 4.15 -2.88 6.40
CA ARG A 121 2.83 -3.52 6.55
C ARG A 121 2.58 -4.55 5.45
N SER A 122 2.93 -4.25 4.20
CA SER A 122 2.89 -5.22 3.09
C SER A 122 3.81 -6.41 3.34
N ALA A 123 5.02 -6.18 3.84
CA ALA A 123 5.94 -7.26 4.22
C ALA A 123 5.35 -8.14 5.33
N CYS A 124 4.67 -7.52 6.30
CA CYS A 124 4.04 -8.25 7.37
C CYS A 124 2.89 -9.13 6.89
N TRP A 125 2.02 -8.57 6.05
CA TRP A 125 0.94 -9.30 5.40
C TRP A 125 1.50 -10.45 4.57
N TRP A 126 2.58 -10.22 3.82
CA TRP A 126 3.23 -11.28 3.03
C TRP A 126 3.65 -12.48 3.87
N LYS A 127 4.20 -12.22 5.06
CA LYS A 127 4.71 -13.27 5.94
C LYS A 127 3.64 -13.97 6.77
N THR A 128 2.55 -13.27 7.11
CA THR A 128 1.63 -13.71 8.17
C THR A 128 0.16 -13.72 7.75
N GLY A 129 -0.19 -13.08 6.66
CA GLY A 129 -1.57 -12.76 6.28
C GLY A 129 -2.15 -11.52 6.97
N GLU A 130 -1.43 -10.91 7.92
CA GLU A 130 -1.93 -9.81 8.76
C GLU A 130 -0.96 -8.61 8.78
N SER A 131 -1.37 -7.46 8.25
CA SER A 131 -0.48 -6.29 8.06
C SER A 131 0.06 -5.68 9.36
N THR A 132 -0.54 -5.98 10.51
CA THR A 132 -0.16 -5.44 11.84
C THR A 132 0.46 -6.47 12.79
N ALA A 133 0.72 -7.71 12.34
CA ALA A 133 1.20 -8.78 13.21
C ALA A 133 2.70 -8.66 13.58
N CYS A 134 3.49 -7.87 12.86
CA CYS A 134 4.96 -7.83 12.94
C CYS A 134 5.44 -6.80 13.96
N LYS A 135 4.95 -6.89 15.19
CA LYS A 135 5.29 -5.99 16.28
C LYS A 135 6.64 -6.33 16.92
N SER A 136 7.00 -7.62 16.96
CA SER A 136 8.23 -8.11 17.58
C SER A 136 8.64 -9.48 17.03
N GLY A 137 9.83 -9.95 17.39
CA GLY A 137 10.30 -11.30 17.08
C GLY A 137 10.65 -11.52 15.59
N PRO A 138 10.69 -12.78 15.13
CA PRO A 138 11.16 -13.12 13.79
C PRO A 138 10.36 -12.48 12.65
N THR A 139 9.06 -12.23 12.84
CA THR A 139 8.21 -11.58 11.84
C THR A 139 8.52 -10.09 11.71
N ALA A 140 8.81 -9.40 12.82
CA ALA A 140 9.31 -8.03 12.80
C ALA A 140 10.68 -7.96 12.11
N THR A 141 11.61 -8.86 12.46
CA THR A 141 12.94 -8.94 11.81
C THR A 141 12.83 -9.15 10.30
N TYR A 142 11.92 -10.03 9.85
CA TYR A 142 11.64 -10.21 8.43
C TYR A 142 11.13 -8.92 7.78
N ALA A 143 10.15 -8.25 8.38
CA ALA A 143 9.59 -7.01 7.86
C ALA A 143 10.65 -5.88 7.81
N ASP A 144 11.52 -5.77 8.82
CA ASP A 144 12.64 -4.81 8.84
C ASP A 144 13.66 -5.10 7.74
N LYS A 145 13.96 -6.38 7.49
CA LYS A 145 14.82 -6.78 6.36
C LYS A 145 14.21 -6.38 5.02
N VAL A 146 12.91 -6.58 4.81
CA VAL A 146 12.22 -6.14 3.59
C VAL A 146 12.32 -4.62 3.41
N VAL A 147 12.05 -3.84 4.46
CA VAL A 147 12.16 -2.37 4.40
C VAL A 147 13.58 -1.93 4.04
N SER A 148 14.60 -2.52 4.67
CA SER A 148 16.01 -2.21 4.39
C SER A 148 16.38 -2.49 2.93
N VAL A 149 16.04 -3.68 2.42
CA VAL A 149 16.31 -4.03 1.01
C VAL A 149 15.52 -3.13 0.07
N TYR A 150 14.26 -2.84 0.38
CA TYR A 150 13.42 -1.93 -0.41
C TYR A 150 14.09 -0.57 -0.60
N GLN A 151 14.58 0.04 0.49
CA GLN A 151 15.28 1.32 0.43
C GLN A 151 16.53 1.26 -0.46
N GLN A 152 17.31 0.17 -0.38
CA GLN A 152 18.46 -0.04 -1.27
C GLN A 152 18.04 -0.14 -2.74
N GLN A 153 16.91 -0.79 -3.04
CA GLN A 153 16.38 -0.86 -4.41
C GLN A 153 15.88 0.50 -4.91
N ARG A 154 15.33 1.33 -4.02
CA ARG A 154 14.88 2.70 -4.35
C ARG A 154 16.04 3.64 -4.61
N ALA A 155 17.17 3.48 -3.92
CA ALA A 155 18.36 4.31 -4.08
C ALA A 155 19.17 4.01 -5.36
N LYS A 156 18.96 2.86 -6.00
CA LYS A 156 19.63 2.47 -7.26
C LYS A 156 18.96 3.04 -8.52
N LYS A 157 17.85 3.77 -8.34
CA LYS A 157 17.02 4.29 -9.43
C LYS A 157 17.25 5.77 -9.65
#